data_AF-A0A2K8MNZ8-F1
#
_entry.id   AF-A0A2K8MNZ8-F1
#
_cell.length_a   1.000
_cell.length_b   1.000
_cell.length_c   1.000
_cell.angle_alpha   90.00
_cell.angle_beta   90.00
_cell.angle_gamma   90.00
#
_symmetry.space_group_name_H-M   'P 1'
#
loop_
_entity.id
_entity.type
_entity.pdbx_description
1 polymer ?
#
loop_
_entity_poly.entity_id
_entity_poly.type
_entity_poly.pdbx_seq_one_letter_code
_entity_poly.pdbx_strand_id
1 'polypeptide(L)' 'MTPLPGEHAEAKNHPGGHVYRIKGEYGPDDAVPPEAIAGAWKVDTDGHIEGDFIPNPNFRP' A
#
# COMPACT_ATOMS: atom_id res chain seq x y z
N MET A 1 6.63 4.81 -8.75
CA MET A 1 7.33 4.44 -7.50
C MET A 1 7.44 2.92 -7.47
N THR A 2 8.62 2.37 -7.16
CA THR A 2 8.83 0.92 -7.15
C THR A 2 8.35 0.30 -5.84
N PRO A 3 7.57 -0.78 -5.87
CA PRO A 3 7.21 -1.51 -4.66
C PRO A 3 8.43 -2.15 -3.98
N LEU A 4 8.38 -2.28 -2.66
CA LEU A 4 9.36 -2.98 -1.84
C LEU A 4 8.99 -4.47 -1.74
N PRO A 5 9.94 -5.35 -1.39
CA PRO A 5 9.66 -6.79 -1.24
C PRO A 5 8.49 -7.09 -0.28
N GLY A 6 8.36 -6.34 0.82
CA GLY A 6 7.25 -6.50 1.77
C GLY A 6 5.89 -6.19 1.17
N GLU A 7 5.80 -5.26 0.22
CA GLU A 7 4.54 -4.91 -0.44
C GLU A 7 4.15 -5.95 -1.48
N HIS A 8 5.12 -6.58 -2.13
CA HIS A 8 4.87 -7.77 -2.97
C HIS A 8 4.40 -8.96 -2.12
N ALA A 9 4.98 -9.16 -0.93
CA ALA A 9 4.52 -10.20 -0.02
C ALA A 9 3.11 -9.92 0.49
N GLU A 10 2.78 -8.67 0.79
CA GLU A 10 1.44 -8.28 1.21
C GLU A 10 0.40 -8.46 0.08
N ALA A 11 0.75 -8.09 -1.15
CA ALA A 11 -0.13 -8.29 -2.31
C ALA A 11 -0.56 -9.75 -2.46
N LYS A 12 0.31 -10.71 -2.12
CA LYS A 12 -0.01 -12.13 -2.16
C LYS A 12 -1.10 -12.55 -1.18
N ASN A 13 -1.27 -11.82 -0.09
CA ASN A 13 -2.34 -12.05 0.88
C ASN A 13 -3.65 -11.36 0.49
N HIS A 14 -3.61 -10.42 -0.47
CA HIS A 14 -4.73 -9.55 -0.83
C HIS A 14 -5.02 -9.52 -2.36
N PRO A 15 -5.27 -10.67 -3.01
CA PRO A 15 -5.61 -10.72 -4.44
C PRO A 15 -6.90 -9.93 -4.76
N GLY A 16 -6.87 -9.16 -5.85
CA GLY A 16 -7.95 -8.25 -6.26
C GLY A 16 -8.10 -6.99 -5.39
N GLY A 17 -7.19 -6.79 -4.43
CA GLY A 17 -7.21 -5.70 -3.47
C GLY A 17 -6.30 -4.53 -3.83
N HIS A 18 -5.83 -3.84 -2.79
CA HIS A 18 -4.83 -2.78 -2.88
C HIS A 18 -3.80 -2.97 -1.78
N VAL A 19 -2.54 -2.64 -2.06
CA VAL A 19 -1.47 -2.55 -1.06
C VAL A 19 -1.13 -1.09 -0.84
N TYR A 20 -1.16 -0.65 0.42
CA TYR A 20 -0.91 0.73 0.81
C TYR A 20 0.52 0.89 1.32
N ARG A 21 1.20 1.95 0.90
CA ARG A 21 2.45 2.37 1.52
C ARG A 21 2.16 3.38 2.63
N ILE A 22 2.50 3.01 3.85
CA ILE A 22 2.34 3.87 5.03
C ILE A 22 3.71 4.45 5.42
N LYS A 23 3.73 5.70 5.87
CA LYS A 23 4.91 6.40 6.37
C LYS A 23 4.70 6.74 7.85
N GLY A 24 5.61 6.22 8.69
CA GLY A 24 5.52 6.29 10.15
C GLY A 24 5.63 4.90 10.76
N GLU A 25 5.53 4.82 12.09
CA GLU A 25 5.52 3.58 12.84
C GLU A 25 4.09 3.36 13.37
N TYR A 26 3.41 2.36 12.83
CA TYR A 26 2.05 1.99 13.20
C TYR A 26 2.00 0.48 13.39
N GLY A 27 1.43 0.05 14.51
CA GLY A 27 1.12 -1.33 14.78
C GLY A 27 -0.04 -1.87 13.94
N PRO A 28 -0.29 -3.19 13.98
CA PRO A 28 -1.35 -3.84 13.21
C PRO A 28 -2.76 -3.37 13.60
N ASP A 29 -2.94 -2.90 14.84
CA ASP A 29 -4.23 -2.43 15.38
C ASP A 29 -4.30 -0.89 15.49
N ASP A 30 -3.26 -0.18 15.06
CA ASP A 30 -3.22 1.27 15.15
C ASP A 30 -4.08 1.92 14.06
N ALA A 31 -4.79 2.98 14.44
CA ALA A 31 -5.46 3.83 13.48
C ALA A 31 -4.41 4.62 12.67
N VAL A 32 -4.32 4.32 11.38
CA VAL A 32 -3.42 5.02 10.46
C VAL A 32 -4.15 6.26 9.92
N PRO A 33 -3.66 7.49 10.20
CA PRO A 33 -4.27 8.69 9.68
C PRO A 33 -4.08 8.75 8.15
N PRO A 34 -5.04 9.35 7.41
CA PRO A 34 -4.96 9.42 5.96
C PRO A 34 -3.73 10.20 5.47
N GLU A 35 -3.20 11.12 6.27
CA GLU A 35 -1.99 11.88 5.97
C GLU A 35 -0.72 11.04 6.00
N ALA A 36 -0.72 9.89 6.67
CA ALA A 36 0.41 8.95 6.73
C ALA A 36 0.42 7.94 5.58
N ILE A 37 -0.66 7.84 4.81
CA ILE A 37 -0.76 6.92 3.67
C ILE A 37 -0.15 7.62 2.46
N ALA A 38 1.01 7.17 1.98
CA ALA A 38 1.68 7.74 0.80
C ALA A 38 0.89 7.50 -0.49
N GLY A 39 0.17 6.39 -0.56
CA GLY A 39 -0.58 5.95 -1.72
C GLY A 39 -0.73 4.43 -1.74
N ALA A 40 -1.13 3.90 -2.89
CA ALA A 40 -1.40 2.48 -3.04
C ALA A 40 -1.01 1.96 -4.42
N TRP A 41 -0.89 0.63 -4.51
CA TRP A 41 -0.96 -0.09 -5.77
C TRP A 41 -2.22 -0.94 -5.82
N LYS A 42 -2.70 -1.21 -7.05
CA LYS A 42 -3.69 -2.25 -7.29
C LYS A 42 -3.02 -3.62 -7.25
N VAL A 43 -3.79 -4.62 -6.84
CA VAL A 43 -3.37 -6.02 -6.84
C VAL A 43 -4.27 -6.80 -7.78
N ASP A 44 -3.66 -7.54 -8.69
CA ASP A 44 -4.37 -8.44 -9.60
C ASP A 44 -4.97 -9.65 -8.85
N THR A 45 -5.72 -10.49 -9.57
CA THR A 45 -6.36 -11.69 -9.00
C THR A 45 -5.38 -12.77 -8.55
N ASP A 46 -4.12 -12.70 -8.99
CA ASP A 46 -3.05 -13.64 -8.64
C ASP A 46 -2.16 -13.12 -7.48
N GLY A 47 -2.54 -11.99 -6.89
CA GLY A 47 -1.81 -11.38 -5.77
C GLY A 47 -0.52 -10.70 -6.19
N HIS A 48 -0.43 -10.19 -7.43
CA HIS A 48 0.67 -9.35 -7.88
C HIS A 48 0.26 -7.88 -7.91
N ILE A 49 1.19 -7.02 -7.54
CA ILE A 49 1.05 -5.58 -7.77
C ILE A 49 1.01 -5.32 -9.28
N GLU A 50 -0.04 -4.63 -9.72
CA GLU A 50 -0.20 -4.19 -11.11
C GLU A 50 -0.39 -2.68 -11.23
N GLY A 51 0.02 -2.17 -12.39
CA GLY A 51 -0.10 -0.75 -12.74
C GLY A 51 0.83 0.18 -11.95
N ASP A 52 0.55 1.47 -12.10
CA ASP A 52 1.33 2.53 -11.48
C ASP A 52 0.92 2.78 -10.02
N PHE A 53 1.87 3.31 -9.24
CA PHE A 53 1.58 3.80 -7.89
C PHE A 53 0.57 4.95 -7.94
N ILE A 54 -0.50 4.82 -7.17
CA ILE A 54 -1.57 5.81 -7.04
C ILE A 54 -1.26 6.67 -5.80
N PRO A 55 -0.75 7.90 -5.96
CA PRO A 55 -0.42 8.76 -4.83
C PRO A 55 -1.69 9.23 -4.10
N ASN A 56 -1.63 9.29 -2.77
CA ASN A 56 -2.70 9.86 -1.96
C ASN A 56 -2.54 11.40 -1.89
N PRO A 57 -3.51 12.21 -2.37
CA PRO A 57 -3.42 13.67 -2.33
C PRO A 57 -3.38 14.25 -0.90
N ASN A 58 -3.84 13.49 0.10
CA ASN A 58 -3.81 13.88 1.50
C ASN A 58 -2.49 13.55 2.18
N PHE A 59 -1.56 12.84 1.53
CA PHE A 59 -0.28 12.49 2.11
C PHE A 59 0.49 13.75 2.56
N ARG A 60 0.97 13.76 3.81
CA ARG A 60 1.83 14.81 4.37
C ARG A 60 3.05 14.12 5.02
N PRO A 61 4.25 14.25 4.43
CA PRO A 61 5.46 13.57 4.90
C PRO A 61 5.98 14.12 6.22
#